data_AF-A0ABD2FLH9-F1
#
_entry.id   AF-A0ABD2FLH9-F1
#
_cell.length_a   1.000
_cell.length_b   1.000
_cell.length_c   1.000
_cell.angle_alpha   90.00
_cell.angle_beta   90.00
_cell.angle_gamma   90.00
#
_symmetry.space_group_name_H-M   'P 1'
#
loop_
_entity.id
_entity.type
_entity.pdbx_description
1 polymer ?
#
loop_
_entity_poly.entity_id
_entity_poly.type
_entity_poly.pdbx_seq_one_letter_code
_entity_poly.pdbx_strand_id
1 'polypeptide(L)'
;MAWFTIPVENLLCRCLCIFITVWLTLLIVFIMVPAVLGISFGIRRLYMRTLLKIFEWATSRMEMGAKEKNQQLYKPCSNGIRAKKPPTSLQQDLQELRSSASCPRSEPQFEMADIFFFCRRGVESILDDEVTKRFSSQELDSWNLLTRSNYNFRHISLRLTVIWGLGVLVRYGVLLPLRVTLAVTGIGLLVVLTTLLGFLPNRELRFSLSEKIHLMCHRICVRALTAIITYHNRENKPKNGGICVSNHTTPIDVIILANDGCYSMVGQVHGGLMGMIQRAMVKSSPHIWFERSEVKDRHLVAKRLSDHVADKTKQPILIFPEGTCINNTSVMMFKKGSFEIACTVYPVAIKYDPRFGDAFWNSSKFGMVYYLLRMMSSWAVVCSVWYLPPMNREEGEDAVQFANRVKAAIAAQGGLVDLIWDGGLKRAKVKDAFKEEQQNLYSKVLLGEQDEGDLGDDKHLEDENPEEDERNQDPTKEQ
;
A
#
# COMPACT_ATOMS: atom_id res chain seq x y z
N MET A 1 -23.73 -50.55 -34.07
CA MET A 1 -22.74 -49.79 -33.29
C MET A 1 -22.52 -48.45 -33.97
N ALA A 2 -22.78 -47.36 -33.24
CA ALA A 2 -22.81 -46.00 -33.73
C ALA A 2 -21.40 -45.43 -33.96
N TRP A 3 -21.19 -44.75 -35.10
CA TRP A 3 -20.15 -43.74 -35.30
C TRP A 3 -20.74 -42.58 -36.14
N PHE A 4 -21.71 -41.89 -35.54
CA PHE A 4 -22.08 -40.53 -35.95
C PHE A 4 -21.53 -39.58 -34.88
N THR A 5 -20.29 -39.13 -35.07
CA THR A 5 -19.71 -38.00 -34.31
C THR A 5 -19.15 -36.94 -35.29
N ILE A 6 -20.06 -36.08 -35.73
CA ILE A 6 -19.98 -34.60 -35.77
C ILE A 6 -18.90 -33.90 -36.67
N PRO A 7 -19.29 -33.32 -37.82
CA PRO A 7 -18.51 -32.30 -38.58
C PRO A 7 -18.43 -30.92 -37.88
N VAL A 8 -19.32 -30.67 -36.92
CA VAL A 8 -19.43 -29.40 -36.15
C VAL A 8 -18.22 -29.18 -35.23
N GLU A 9 -17.56 -30.25 -34.75
CA GLU A 9 -16.34 -30.15 -33.92
C GLU A 9 -15.19 -29.51 -34.71
N ASN A 10 -15.08 -29.81 -36.00
CA ASN A 10 -14.08 -29.20 -36.88
C ASN A 10 -14.37 -27.72 -37.17
N LEU A 11 -15.63 -27.32 -37.31
CA LEU A 11 -15.98 -25.91 -37.52
C LEU A 11 -15.81 -25.09 -36.24
N LEU A 12 -16.29 -25.61 -35.09
CA LEU A 12 -16.13 -24.96 -33.79
C LEU A 12 -14.65 -24.80 -33.43
N CYS A 13 -13.84 -25.85 -33.64
CA CYS A 13 -12.40 -25.81 -33.44
C CYS A 13 -11.72 -24.78 -34.35
N ARG A 14 -12.07 -24.74 -35.65
CA ARG A 14 -11.55 -23.73 -36.58
C ARG A 14 -11.93 -22.30 -36.17
N CYS A 15 -13.19 -22.07 -35.80
CA CYS A 15 -13.66 -20.77 -35.31
C CYS A 15 -12.94 -20.36 -34.02
N LEU A 16 -12.74 -21.31 -33.09
CA LEU A 16 -11.98 -21.08 -31.86
C LEU A 16 -10.51 -20.74 -32.16
N CYS A 17 -9.87 -21.47 -33.06
CA CYS A 17 -8.49 -21.22 -33.48
C CYS A 17 -8.34 -19.85 -34.17
N ILE A 18 -9.28 -19.48 -35.05
CA ILE A 18 -9.30 -18.15 -35.68
C ILE A 18 -9.48 -17.08 -34.60
N PHE A 19 -10.44 -17.26 -33.69
CA PHE A 19 -10.69 -16.31 -32.59
C PHE A 19 -9.45 -16.14 -31.71
N ILE A 20 -8.80 -17.23 -31.31
CA ILE A 20 -7.57 -17.21 -30.51
C ILE A 20 -6.44 -16.51 -31.30
N THR A 21 -6.29 -16.81 -32.58
CA THR A 21 -5.24 -16.21 -33.42
C THR A 21 -5.46 -14.70 -33.59
N VAL A 22 -6.69 -14.28 -33.88
CA VAL A 22 -7.07 -12.86 -33.96
C VAL A 22 -6.85 -12.18 -32.60
N TRP A 23 -7.27 -12.81 -31.51
CA TRP A 23 -7.08 -12.29 -30.16
C TRP A 23 -5.59 -12.08 -29.82
N LEU A 24 -4.75 -13.10 -30.07
CA LEU A 24 -3.32 -13.05 -29.81
C LEU A 24 -2.61 -12.02 -30.71
N THR A 25 -2.98 -11.93 -31.99
CA THR A 25 -2.40 -10.94 -32.90
C THR A 25 -2.75 -9.52 -32.49
N LEU A 26 -4.01 -9.26 -32.12
CA LEU A 26 -4.42 -7.95 -31.57
C LEU A 26 -3.69 -7.62 -30.28
N LEU A 27 -3.54 -8.59 -29.38
CA LEU A 27 -2.81 -8.41 -28.12
C LEU A 27 -1.33 -8.08 -28.37
N ILE A 28 -0.68 -8.80 -29.29
CA ILE A 28 0.72 -8.54 -29.64
C ILE A 28 0.87 -7.15 -30.26
N VAL A 29 0.10 -6.85 -31.31
CA VAL A 29 0.26 -5.61 -32.10
C VAL A 29 -0.14 -4.36 -31.31
N PHE A 30 -1.26 -4.40 -30.58
CA PHE A 30 -1.78 -3.20 -29.91
C PHE A 30 -1.35 -3.07 -28.45
N ILE A 31 -0.90 -4.15 -27.79
CA ILE A 31 -0.54 -4.12 -26.37
C ILE A 31 0.93 -4.46 -26.15
N MET A 32 1.48 -5.52 -26.74
CA MET A 32 2.88 -5.92 -26.48
C MET A 32 3.88 -5.03 -27.20
N VAL A 33 3.72 -4.80 -28.51
CA VAL A 33 4.64 -3.99 -29.31
C VAL A 33 4.77 -2.56 -28.75
N PRO A 34 3.69 -1.84 -28.40
CA PRO A 34 3.84 -0.52 -27.80
C PRO A 34 4.42 -0.59 -26.37
N ALA A 35 4.43 -1.75 -25.71
CA ALA A 35 5.03 -1.93 -24.38
C ALA A 35 6.53 -1.98 -24.50
N VAL A 36 7.00 -2.77 -25.46
CA VAL A 36 8.40 -2.84 -25.86
C VAL A 36 8.89 -1.45 -26.27
N LEU A 37 8.15 -0.75 -27.13
CA LEU A 37 8.54 0.56 -27.65
C LEU A 37 8.30 1.72 -26.68
N GLY A 38 7.58 1.51 -25.57
CA GLY A 38 7.23 2.58 -24.63
C GLY A 38 6.21 3.60 -25.14
N ILE A 39 5.51 3.32 -26.25
CA ILE A 39 4.55 4.22 -26.90
C ILE A 39 3.15 4.02 -26.29
N SER A 40 2.37 5.11 -26.23
CA SER A 40 0.94 5.07 -25.87
C SER A 40 0.07 5.73 -26.92
N PHE A 41 -0.98 5.04 -27.37
CA PHE A 41 -1.87 5.53 -28.43
C PHE A 41 -2.95 6.53 -27.97
N GLY A 42 -2.81 7.17 -26.80
CA GLY A 42 -3.80 8.15 -26.29
C GLY A 42 -5.17 7.59 -25.90
N ILE A 43 -5.55 6.39 -26.37
CA ILE A 43 -6.81 5.67 -26.06
C ILE A 43 -7.09 5.60 -24.55
N ARG A 44 -6.03 5.48 -23.74
CA ARG A 44 -6.12 5.43 -22.27
C ARG A 44 -6.73 6.70 -21.66
N ARG A 45 -6.41 7.88 -22.20
CA ARG A 45 -6.99 9.16 -21.73
C ARG A 45 -8.47 9.25 -22.08
N LEU A 46 -8.83 8.82 -23.29
CA LEU A 46 -10.23 8.77 -23.70
C LEU A 46 -11.04 7.82 -22.80
N TYR A 47 -10.51 6.62 -22.54
CA TYR A 47 -11.11 5.64 -21.63
C TYR A 47 -11.36 6.21 -20.23
N MET A 48 -10.35 6.85 -19.61
CA MET A 48 -10.52 7.49 -18.30
C MET A 48 -11.59 8.58 -18.31
N ARG A 49 -11.55 9.47 -19.31
CA ARG A 49 -12.51 10.57 -19.41
C ARG A 49 -13.94 10.06 -19.57
N THR A 50 -14.13 8.98 -20.34
CA THR A 50 -15.43 8.32 -20.48
C THR A 50 -15.91 7.70 -19.16
N LEU A 51 -15.03 6.98 -18.45
CA LEU A 51 -15.39 6.40 -17.15
C LEU A 51 -15.75 7.45 -16.11
N LEU A 52 -14.98 8.54 -16.00
CA LEU A 52 -15.28 9.62 -15.05
C LEU A 52 -16.66 10.23 -15.32
N LYS A 53 -16.99 10.51 -16.59
CA LYS A 53 -18.34 10.98 -16.97
C LYS A 53 -19.44 9.99 -16.57
N ILE A 54 -19.18 8.68 -16.71
CA ILE A 54 -20.13 7.63 -16.30
C ILE A 54 -20.30 7.63 -14.76
N PHE A 55 -19.20 7.73 -14.01
CA PHE A 55 -19.23 7.75 -12.54
C PHE A 55 -19.92 9.00 -11.99
N GLU A 56 -19.63 10.18 -12.55
CA GLU A 56 -20.28 11.44 -12.22
C GLU A 56 -21.79 11.36 -12.50
N TRP A 57 -22.17 10.86 -13.68
CA TRP A 57 -23.57 10.65 -14.03
C TRP A 57 -24.26 9.67 -13.07
N ALA A 58 -23.62 8.54 -12.76
CA ALA A 58 -24.15 7.54 -11.83
C ALA A 58 -24.36 8.14 -10.43
N THR A 59 -23.40 8.91 -9.95
CA THR A 59 -23.44 9.58 -8.64
C THR A 59 -24.56 10.61 -8.58
N SER A 60 -24.65 11.50 -9.57
CA SER A 60 -25.73 12.50 -9.67
C SER A 60 -27.12 11.84 -9.70
N ARG A 61 -27.27 10.70 -10.40
CA ARG A 61 -28.54 9.96 -10.42
C ARG A 61 -28.92 9.37 -9.07
N MET A 62 -27.94 8.87 -8.31
CA MET A 62 -28.20 8.38 -6.96
C MET A 62 -28.58 9.52 -6.02
N GLU A 63 -27.89 10.66 -6.09
CA GLU A 63 -28.19 11.84 -5.28
C GLU A 63 -29.62 12.34 -5.53
N MET A 64 -30.06 12.42 -6.79
CA MET A 64 -31.45 12.76 -7.10
C MET A 64 -32.44 11.75 -6.51
N GLY A 65 -32.18 10.44 -6.64
CA GLY A 65 -33.05 9.41 -6.08
C GLY A 65 -33.12 9.41 -4.55
N ALA A 66 -32.05 9.84 -3.86
CA ALA A 66 -32.06 10.01 -2.42
C ALA A 66 -32.79 11.28 -1.97
N LYS A 67 -32.63 12.39 -2.71
CA LYS A 67 -33.40 13.61 -2.50
C LYS A 67 -34.91 13.35 -2.63
N GLU A 68 -35.32 12.64 -3.67
CA GLU A 68 -36.73 12.24 -3.88
C GLU A 68 -37.30 11.42 -2.72
N LYS A 69 -36.46 10.65 -2.02
CA LYS A 69 -36.85 9.78 -0.91
C LYS A 69 -36.65 10.40 0.48
N ASN A 70 -36.26 11.68 0.58
CA ASN A 70 -35.87 12.33 1.83
C ASN A 70 -34.80 11.54 2.63
N GLN A 71 -33.89 10.87 1.93
CA GLN A 71 -32.78 10.13 2.55
C GLN A 71 -31.47 10.86 2.32
N GLN A 72 -30.62 10.95 3.36
CA GLN A 72 -29.25 11.40 3.19
C GLN A 72 -28.45 10.29 2.51
N LEU A 73 -27.96 10.54 1.27
CA LEU A 73 -27.14 9.59 0.50
C LEU A 73 -25.75 9.40 1.13
N TYR A 74 -25.25 10.47 1.75
CA TYR A 74 -23.90 10.55 2.30
C TYR A 74 -24.01 11.07 3.73
N LYS A 75 -23.46 10.32 4.68
CA LYS A 75 -22.97 10.95 5.92
C LYS A 75 -21.62 11.53 5.54
N PRO A 76 -21.42 12.86 5.60
CA PRO A 76 -20.07 13.39 5.64
C PRO A 76 -19.36 12.65 6.75
N CYS A 77 -18.32 11.88 6.43
CA CYS A 77 -17.24 11.69 7.37
C CYS A 77 -16.71 13.10 7.57
N SER A 78 -17.26 13.79 8.57
CA SER A 78 -16.71 15.04 9.03
C SER A 78 -15.32 14.71 9.55
N ASN A 79 -14.33 14.77 8.66
CA ASN A 79 -13.00 15.25 9.00
C ASN A 79 -13.07 16.76 9.28
N GLY A 80 -14.21 17.25 9.80
CA GLY A 80 -14.19 18.39 10.66
C GLY A 80 -13.29 17.97 11.79
N ILE A 81 -12.06 18.45 11.73
CA ILE A 81 -11.25 18.69 12.90
C ILE A 81 -12.19 19.48 13.82
N ARG A 82 -13.01 18.78 14.63
CA ARG A 82 -13.49 19.39 15.87
C ARG A 82 -12.20 19.88 16.48
N ALA A 83 -12.13 21.19 16.74
CA ALA A 83 -10.99 21.78 17.44
C ALA A 83 -10.70 20.86 18.63
N LYS A 84 -9.68 20.01 18.51
CA LYS A 84 -9.25 19.17 19.62
C LYS A 84 -8.89 20.21 20.66
N LYS A 85 -9.56 20.19 21.81
CA LYS A 85 -8.99 20.85 22.97
C LYS A 85 -7.54 20.33 23.05
N PRO A 86 -6.54 21.21 23.28
CA PRO A 86 -5.17 20.74 23.48
C PRO A 86 -5.20 19.60 24.50
N PRO A 87 -4.37 18.55 24.34
CA PRO A 87 -4.38 17.42 25.26
C PRO A 87 -4.18 17.95 26.68
N THR A 88 -5.25 18.00 27.45
CA THR A 88 -5.25 18.33 28.87
C THR A 88 -4.74 17.12 29.63
N SER A 89 -4.09 17.34 30.77
CA SER A 89 -3.60 16.21 31.56
C SER A 89 -4.79 15.37 32.05
N LEU A 90 -4.62 14.05 32.16
CA LEU A 90 -5.63 13.11 32.68
C LEU A 90 -6.29 13.65 33.97
N GLN A 91 -5.48 14.24 34.83
CA GLN A 91 -5.88 14.84 36.10
C GLN A 91 -6.78 16.06 35.94
N GLN A 92 -6.50 16.95 34.98
CA GLN A 92 -7.32 18.14 34.70
C GLN A 92 -8.71 17.77 34.19
N ASP A 93 -8.80 16.80 33.27
CA ASP A 93 -10.09 16.38 32.71
C ASP A 93 -10.96 15.66 33.75
N LEU A 94 -10.35 14.83 34.60
CA LEU A 94 -11.03 14.19 35.73
C LEU A 94 -11.49 15.24 36.74
N GLN A 95 -10.66 16.24 37.04
CA GLN A 95 -11.02 17.32 37.95
C GLN A 95 -12.14 18.22 37.40
N GLU A 96 -12.17 18.50 36.09
CA GLU A 96 -13.28 19.21 35.42
C GLU A 96 -14.59 18.42 35.60
N LEU A 97 -14.57 17.10 35.38
CA LEU A 97 -15.73 16.23 35.59
C LEU A 97 -16.19 16.19 37.05
N ARG A 98 -15.28 16.04 38.01
CA ARG A 98 -15.59 16.02 39.45
C ARG A 98 -16.15 17.36 39.92
N SER A 99 -15.59 18.48 39.45
CA SER A 99 -16.04 19.85 39.77
C SER A 99 -17.45 20.15 39.27
N SER A 100 -17.90 19.47 38.21
CA SER A 100 -19.26 19.59 37.68
C SER A 100 -20.30 18.81 38.51
N ALA A 101 -19.87 17.86 39.35
CA ALA A 101 -20.73 16.89 40.02
C ALA A 101 -21.05 17.20 41.50
N SER A 102 -20.15 17.80 42.32
CA SER A 102 -20.46 18.36 43.67
C SER A 102 -19.21 18.87 44.44
N CYS A 103 -19.47 19.52 45.61
CA CYS A 103 -18.55 20.26 46.51
C CYS A 103 -17.13 19.69 46.72
N PRO A 104 -16.12 20.56 46.96
CA PRO A 104 -14.72 20.16 47.03
C PRO A 104 -14.48 19.24 48.23
N ARG A 105 -14.12 17.98 47.98
CA ARG A 105 -13.57 17.05 48.96
C ARG A 105 -12.05 17.01 48.84
N SER A 106 -11.39 16.91 50.00
CA SER A 106 -9.94 17.05 50.15
C SER A 106 -9.13 15.77 49.93
N GLU A 107 -9.78 14.60 49.77
CA GLU A 107 -9.05 13.33 49.67
C GLU A 107 -9.10 12.75 48.26
N PRO A 108 -7.95 12.34 47.69
CA PRO A 108 -7.90 11.65 46.41
C PRO A 108 -8.50 10.25 46.63
N GLN A 109 -9.72 10.05 46.13
CA GLN A 109 -10.39 8.76 46.14
C GLN A 109 -11.02 8.49 44.77
N PHE A 110 -11.32 7.22 44.51
CA PHE A 110 -12.09 6.81 43.35
C PHE A 110 -13.50 7.40 43.40
N GLU A 111 -13.92 8.08 42.33
CA GLU A 111 -15.30 8.53 42.17
C GLU A 111 -16.01 7.71 41.09
N MET A 112 -17.27 7.36 41.32
CA MET A 112 -18.08 6.67 40.31
C MET A 112 -18.17 7.48 38.99
N ALA A 113 -18.04 8.81 39.06
CA ALA A 113 -17.98 9.70 37.91
C ALA A 113 -16.79 9.42 36.98
N ASP A 114 -15.69 8.88 37.50
CA ASP A 114 -14.48 8.55 36.73
C ASP A 114 -14.78 7.47 35.67
N ILE A 115 -15.79 6.61 35.88
CA ILE A 115 -16.24 5.64 34.87
C ILE A 115 -16.75 6.35 33.62
N PHE A 116 -17.50 7.45 33.77
CA PHE A 116 -18.00 8.21 32.62
C PHE A 116 -16.87 8.86 31.83
N PHE A 117 -15.78 9.27 32.50
CA PHE A 117 -14.57 9.73 31.81
C PHE A 117 -14.02 8.64 30.89
N PHE A 118 -13.76 7.43 31.40
CA PHE A 118 -13.21 6.34 30.59
C PHE A 118 -14.17 5.85 29.51
N CYS A 119 -15.48 5.79 29.79
CA CYS A 119 -16.49 5.48 28.78
C CYS A 119 -16.48 6.52 27.66
N ARG A 120 -16.44 7.81 28.00
CA ARG A 120 -16.33 8.91 27.03
C ARG A 120 -15.04 8.79 26.20
N ARG A 121 -13.89 8.61 26.85
CA ARG A 121 -12.59 8.41 26.19
C ARG A 121 -12.58 7.20 25.26
N GLY A 122 -13.22 6.10 25.66
CA GLY A 122 -13.38 4.91 24.82
C GLY A 122 -14.21 5.18 23.58
N VAL A 123 -15.36 5.87 23.73
CA VAL A 123 -16.21 6.27 22.61
C VAL A 123 -15.49 7.26 21.69
N GLU A 124 -14.82 8.27 22.25
CA GLU A 124 -14.00 9.23 21.50
C GLU A 124 -12.90 8.51 20.70
N SER A 125 -12.20 7.53 21.30
CA SER A 125 -11.15 6.77 20.61
C SER A 125 -11.69 5.92 19.45
N ILE A 126 -12.94 5.45 19.52
CA ILE A 126 -13.60 4.73 18.42
C ILE A 126 -14.02 5.72 17.31
N LEU A 127 -14.59 6.86 17.70
CA LEU A 127 -15.05 7.89 16.74
C LEU A 127 -13.87 8.52 16.01
N ASP A 128 -12.83 8.89 16.75
CA ASP A 128 -11.60 9.54 16.30
C ASP A 128 -10.47 8.54 16.03
N ASP A 129 -10.83 7.29 15.67
CA ASP A 129 -9.82 6.30 15.29
C ASP A 129 -9.06 6.73 14.03
N GLU A 130 -7.85 7.23 14.24
CA GLU A 130 -6.94 7.71 13.20
C GLU A 130 -6.08 6.59 12.61
N VAL A 131 -6.03 5.41 13.26
CA VAL A 131 -5.07 4.34 12.97
C VAL A 131 -5.75 3.17 12.27
N THR A 132 -6.77 2.53 12.86
CA THR A 132 -7.29 1.27 12.29
C THR A 132 -8.04 1.49 10.98
N LYS A 133 -8.68 2.67 10.82
CA LYS A 133 -9.27 3.12 9.55
C LYS A 133 -8.27 3.16 8.39
N ARG A 134 -6.96 3.29 8.67
CA ARG A 134 -5.89 3.28 7.65
C ARG A 134 -5.57 1.88 7.13
N PHE A 135 -6.03 0.84 7.82
CA PHE A 135 -5.91 -0.56 7.40
C PHE A 135 -7.20 -1.11 6.76
N SER A 136 -8.16 -0.23 6.45
CA SER A 136 -9.35 -0.51 5.66
C SER A 136 -9.33 0.23 4.33
N SER A 137 -10.03 -0.31 3.33
CA SER A 137 -10.25 0.33 2.04
C SER A 137 -10.78 1.75 2.23
N GLN A 138 -10.27 2.69 1.43
CA GLN A 138 -10.71 4.08 1.46
C GLN A 138 -12.19 4.16 1.06
N GLU A 139 -13.00 4.83 1.88
CA GLU A 139 -14.39 5.14 1.54
C GLU A 139 -14.44 6.18 0.42
N LEU A 140 -15.35 5.96 -0.53
CA LEU A 140 -15.50 6.81 -1.72
C LEU A 140 -16.75 7.68 -1.59
N ASP A 141 -16.62 8.94 -1.99
CA ASP A 141 -17.75 9.87 -2.08
C ASP A 141 -18.66 9.57 -3.27
N SER A 142 -18.10 8.95 -4.32
CA SER A 142 -18.78 8.62 -5.57
C SER A 142 -18.79 7.11 -5.83
N TRP A 143 -19.90 6.58 -6.35
CA TRP A 143 -19.94 5.16 -6.74
C TRP A 143 -19.33 4.94 -8.13
N ASN A 144 -18.34 4.06 -8.18
CA ASN A 144 -17.65 3.66 -9.40
C ASN A 144 -18.21 2.39 -10.03
N LEU A 145 -19.47 2.04 -9.78
CA LEU A 145 -20.12 0.84 -10.35
C LEU A 145 -19.44 -0.50 -9.96
N LEU A 146 -18.58 -0.51 -8.94
CA LEU A 146 -18.06 -1.74 -8.36
C LEU A 146 -18.93 -2.12 -7.15
N THR A 147 -19.41 -3.37 -7.10
CA THR A 147 -20.23 -3.82 -5.98
C THR A 147 -19.47 -3.79 -4.65
N ARG A 148 -18.17 -4.07 -4.68
CA ARG A 148 -17.30 -4.12 -3.49
C ARG A 148 -16.91 -2.76 -2.90
N SER A 149 -17.19 -1.65 -3.59
CA SER A 149 -17.01 -0.28 -3.09
C SER A 149 -18.34 0.35 -2.69
N ASN A 150 -19.44 -0.40 -2.78
CA ASN A 150 -20.78 0.05 -2.45
C ASN A 150 -21.07 -0.26 -0.97
N TYR A 151 -20.71 0.67 -0.09
CA TYR A 151 -20.96 0.52 1.35
C TYR A 151 -22.30 1.12 1.80
N ASN A 152 -22.84 2.10 1.06
CA ASN A 152 -23.99 2.90 1.51
C ASN A 152 -25.19 2.95 0.54
N PHE A 153 -25.11 2.38 -0.67
CA PHE A 153 -26.16 2.56 -1.69
C PHE A 153 -27.18 1.42 -1.66
N ARG A 154 -28.22 1.59 -0.83
CA ARG A 154 -29.30 0.58 -0.66
C ARG A 154 -30.35 0.57 -1.77
N HIS A 155 -30.41 1.60 -2.62
CA HIS A 155 -31.41 1.70 -3.69
C HIS A 155 -30.77 2.10 -5.03
N ILE A 156 -30.58 1.11 -5.90
CA ILE A 156 -30.08 1.30 -7.26
C ILE A 156 -31.28 1.32 -8.21
N SER A 157 -31.45 2.40 -8.97
CA SER A 157 -32.51 2.50 -10.00
C SER A 157 -32.32 1.45 -11.11
N LEU A 158 -33.39 0.99 -11.77
CA LEU A 158 -33.32 0.00 -12.85
C LEU A 158 -32.29 0.37 -13.93
N ARG A 159 -32.28 1.64 -14.37
CA ARG A 159 -31.32 2.14 -15.38
C ARG A 159 -29.87 2.02 -14.91
N LEU A 160 -29.62 2.29 -13.63
CA LEU A 160 -28.29 2.19 -13.04
C LEU A 160 -27.87 0.71 -12.87
N THR A 161 -28.82 -0.18 -12.56
CA THR A 161 -28.60 -1.63 -12.54
C THR A 161 -28.24 -2.16 -13.93
N VAL A 162 -28.88 -1.67 -15.01
CA VAL A 162 -28.52 -2.04 -16.38
C VAL A 162 -27.09 -1.64 -16.73
N ILE A 163 -26.69 -0.40 -16.40
CA ILE A 163 -25.32 0.08 -16.64
C ILE A 163 -24.30 -0.69 -15.79
N TRP A 164 -24.63 -0.98 -14.53
CA TRP A 164 -23.81 -1.84 -13.68
C TRP A 164 -23.66 -3.24 -14.27
N GLY A 165 -24.74 -3.86 -14.74
CA GLY A 165 -24.74 -5.17 -15.38
C GLY A 165 -23.88 -5.20 -16.65
N LEU A 166 -24.00 -4.18 -17.50
CA LEU A 166 -23.11 -4.01 -18.65
C LEU A 166 -21.65 -3.86 -18.20
N GLY A 167 -21.40 -3.10 -17.14
CA GLY A 167 -20.06 -2.96 -16.55
C GLY A 167 -19.50 -4.27 -16.01
N VAL A 168 -20.32 -5.15 -15.44
CA VAL A 168 -19.93 -6.51 -15.04
C VAL A 168 -19.56 -7.33 -16.28
N LEU A 169 -20.39 -7.33 -17.32
CA LEU A 169 -20.10 -8.06 -18.56
C LEU A 169 -18.79 -7.61 -19.20
N VAL A 170 -18.54 -6.30 -19.28
CA VAL A 170 -17.28 -5.75 -19.82
C VAL A 170 -16.09 -6.13 -18.95
N ARG A 171 -16.20 -5.97 -17.62
CA ARG A 171 -15.07 -6.23 -16.70
C ARG A 171 -14.70 -7.70 -16.64
N TYR A 172 -15.68 -8.60 -16.55
CA TYR A 172 -15.43 -10.03 -16.38
C TYR A 172 -15.38 -10.81 -17.69
N GLY A 173 -16.12 -10.39 -18.71
CA GLY A 173 -16.15 -11.06 -20.02
C GLY A 173 -15.04 -10.62 -20.97
N VAL A 174 -14.57 -9.37 -20.86
CA VAL A 174 -13.56 -8.83 -21.79
C VAL A 174 -12.27 -8.44 -21.08
N LEU A 175 -12.34 -7.57 -20.07
CA LEU A 175 -11.13 -7.01 -19.44
C LEU A 175 -10.37 -8.06 -18.63
N LEU A 176 -11.05 -8.83 -17.78
CA LEU A 176 -10.39 -9.80 -16.91
C LEU A 176 -9.64 -10.90 -17.69
N PRO A 177 -10.23 -11.59 -18.69
CA PRO A 177 -9.50 -12.59 -19.47
C PRO A 177 -8.30 -11.99 -20.19
N LEU A 178 -8.46 -10.81 -20.82
CA LEU A 178 -7.36 -10.08 -21.45
C LEU A 178 -6.22 -9.79 -20.49
N ARG A 179 -6.54 -9.30 -19.30
CA ARG A 179 -5.58 -8.95 -18.26
C ARG A 179 -4.87 -10.18 -17.72
N VAL A 180 -5.59 -11.29 -17.49
CA VAL A 180 -4.99 -12.55 -17.07
C VAL A 180 -4.01 -13.07 -18.13
N THR A 181 -4.40 -13.08 -19.41
CA THR A 181 -3.49 -13.47 -20.51
C THR A 181 -2.24 -12.59 -20.54
N LEU A 182 -2.39 -11.27 -20.39
CA LEU A 182 -1.25 -10.34 -20.37
C LEU A 182 -0.32 -10.57 -19.19
N ALA A 183 -0.85 -10.81 -17.98
CA ALA A 183 -0.01 -11.06 -16.81
C ALA A 183 0.73 -12.39 -16.90
N VAL A 184 0.04 -13.46 -17.33
CA VAL A 184 0.68 -14.77 -17.55
C VAL A 184 1.79 -14.64 -18.58
N THR A 185 1.53 -13.91 -19.68
CA THR A 185 2.55 -13.65 -20.71
C THR A 185 3.71 -12.82 -20.17
N GLY A 186 3.44 -11.73 -19.45
CA GLY A 186 4.48 -10.84 -18.89
C GLY A 186 5.37 -11.54 -17.87
N ILE A 187 4.78 -12.30 -16.94
CA ILE A 187 5.50 -13.08 -15.93
C ILE A 187 6.24 -14.25 -16.57
N GLY A 188 5.61 -14.97 -17.50
CA GLY A 188 6.24 -16.08 -18.22
C GLY A 188 7.46 -15.63 -19.02
N LEU A 189 7.33 -14.52 -19.76
CA LEU A 189 8.46 -13.91 -20.47
C LEU A 189 9.55 -13.47 -19.51
N LEU A 190 9.20 -12.87 -18.36
CA LEU A 190 10.19 -12.48 -17.36
C LEU A 190 11.00 -13.70 -16.92
N VAL A 191 10.34 -14.77 -16.47
CA VAL A 191 11.00 -15.98 -15.96
C VAL A 191 11.88 -16.65 -17.02
N VAL A 192 11.37 -16.79 -18.24
CA VAL A 192 12.10 -17.44 -19.34
C VAL A 192 13.29 -16.59 -19.77
N LEU A 193 13.08 -15.30 -20.06
CA LEU A 193 14.14 -14.43 -20.58
C LEU A 193 15.24 -14.18 -19.54
N THR A 194 14.91 -13.98 -18.26
CA THR A 194 15.96 -13.81 -17.23
C THR A 194 16.72 -15.10 -16.96
N THR A 195 16.07 -16.26 -17.07
CA THR A 195 16.75 -17.56 -16.98
C THR A 195 17.70 -17.77 -18.15
N LEU A 196 17.26 -17.47 -19.39
CA LEU A 196 18.10 -17.55 -20.58
C LEU A 196 19.30 -16.60 -20.49
N LEU A 197 19.06 -15.39 -19.99
CA LEU A 197 20.10 -14.38 -19.78
C LEU A 197 21.18 -14.84 -18.77
N GLY A 198 20.82 -15.70 -17.82
CA GLY A 198 21.76 -16.30 -16.87
C GLY A 198 22.82 -17.19 -17.52
N PHE A 199 22.59 -17.71 -18.73
CA PHE A 199 23.57 -18.51 -19.46
C PHE A 199 24.54 -17.68 -20.31
N LEU A 200 24.36 -16.36 -20.39
CA LEU A 200 25.26 -15.50 -21.16
C LEU A 200 26.56 -15.22 -20.40
N PRO A 201 27.74 -15.45 -21.02
CA PRO A 201 29.03 -15.28 -20.36
C PRO A 201 29.46 -13.82 -20.22
N ASN A 202 29.04 -12.93 -21.12
CA ASN A 202 29.46 -11.52 -21.11
C ASN A 202 28.64 -10.70 -20.09
N ARG A 203 29.33 -10.15 -19.08
CA ARG A 203 28.72 -9.40 -17.96
C ARG A 203 28.05 -8.09 -18.39
N GLU A 204 28.66 -7.31 -19.28
CA GLU A 204 28.12 -6.01 -19.68
C GLU A 204 26.88 -6.17 -20.56
N LEU A 205 26.96 -7.09 -21.52
CA LEU A 205 25.83 -7.44 -22.38
C LEU A 205 24.68 -7.99 -21.53
N ARG A 206 24.98 -8.86 -20.56
CA ARG A 206 24.00 -9.37 -19.60
C ARG A 206 23.31 -8.25 -18.83
N PHE A 207 24.06 -7.27 -18.33
CA PHE A 207 23.49 -6.15 -17.59
C PHE A 207 22.57 -5.28 -18.46
N SER A 208 23.03 -4.90 -19.67
CA SER A 208 22.23 -4.06 -20.58
C SER A 208 20.96 -4.75 -21.07
N LEU A 209 21.03 -6.05 -21.40
CA LEU A 209 19.83 -6.80 -21.77
C LEU A 209 18.90 -7.01 -20.58
N SER A 210 19.44 -7.25 -19.38
CA SER A 210 18.64 -7.42 -18.17
C SER A 210 17.74 -6.22 -17.94
N GLU A 211 18.27 -5.00 -18.02
CA GLU A 211 17.50 -3.77 -17.84
C GLU A 211 16.34 -3.68 -18.85
N LYS A 212 16.62 -3.94 -20.13
CA LYS A 212 15.61 -3.91 -21.20
C LYS A 212 14.53 -4.98 -21.01
N ILE A 213 14.91 -6.20 -20.63
CA ILE A 213 13.99 -7.32 -20.39
C ILE A 213 13.07 -6.99 -19.22
N HIS A 214 13.62 -6.55 -18.09
CA HIS A 214 12.82 -6.18 -16.92
C HIS A 214 11.86 -5.04 -17.24
N LEU A 215 12.32 -3.95 -17.87
CA LEU A 215 11.46 -2.84 -18.25
C LEU A 215 10.32 -3.29 -19.18
N MET A 216 10.63 -4.12 -20.18
CA MET A 216 9.62 -4.67 -21.08
C MET A 216 8.58 -5.50 -20.32
N CYS A 217 9.01 -6.46 -19.50
CA CYS A 217 8.13 -7.33 -18.73
C CYS A 217 7.29 -6.56 -17.72
N HIS A 218 7.87 -5.61 -16.98
CA HIS A 218 7.12 -4.74 -16.07
C HIS A 218 6.07 -3.90 -16.81
N ARG A 219 6.40 -3.33 -17.98
CA ARG A 219 5.43 -2.60 -18.81
C ARG A 219 4.27 -3.47 -19.26
N ILE A 220 4.52 -4.74 -19.57
CA ILE A 220 3.46 -5.71 -19.91
C ILE A 220 2.59 -6.00 -18.68
N CYS A 221 3.20 -6.25 -17.52
CA CYS A 221 2.48 -6.48 -16.26
C CYS A 221 1.64 -5.27 -15.83
N VAL A 222 2.15 -4.05 -15.98
CA VAL A 222 1.41 -2.80 -15.73
C VAL A 222 0.22 -2.67 -16.69
N ARG A 223 0.36 -3.05 -17.96
CA ARG A 223 -0.76 -3.08 -18.91
C ARG A 223 -1.80 -4.13 -18.57
N ALA A 224 -1.39 -5.26 -17.98
CA ALA A 224 -2.29 -6.27 -17.43
C ALA A 224 -3.16 -5.73 -16.27
N LEU A 225 -2.78 -4.62 -15.64
CA LEU A 225 -3.61 -3.92 -14.65
C LEU A 225 -4.41 -2.74 -15.26
N THR A 226 -4.23 -2.49 -16.56
CA THR A 226 -4.66 -1.24 -17.20
C THR A 226 -4.17 -0.04 -16.39
N ALA A 227 -2.92 -0.11 -15.93
CA ALA A 227 -2.37 0.95 -15.13
C ALA A 227 -2.09 2.19 -16.00
N ILE A 228 -2.49 3.33 -15.47
CA ILE A 228 -2.29 4.65 -16.06
C ILE A 228 -1.53 5.46 -15.02
N ILE A 229 -0.25 5.62 -15.30
CA ILE A 229 0.71 6.19 -14.35
C ILE A 229 1.16 7.54 -14.89
N THR A 230 0.94 8.59 -14.10
CA THR A 230 1.46 9.93 -14.39
C THR A 230 2.74 10.11 -13.59
N TYR A 231 3.86 10.29 -14.30
CA TYR A 231 5.16 10.49 -13.67
C TYR A 231 5.51 11.97 -13.65
N HIS A 232 5.83 12.49 -12.47
CA HIS A 232 6.20 13.87 -12.24
C HIS A 232 7.68 13.95 -11.84
N ASN A 233 8.35 15.03 -12.25
CA ASN A 233 9.71 15.39 -11.84
C ASN A 233 10.76 14.29 -12.14
N ARG A 234 10.73 13.73 -13.36
CA ARG A 234 11.57 12.59 -13.77
C ARG A 234 13.08 12.86 -13.69
N GLU A 235 13.49 14.11 -13.61
CA GLU A 235 14.87 14.55 -13.35
C GLU A 235 15.41 14.06 -12.00
N ASN A 236 14.53 13.83 -11.02
CA ASN A 236 14.89 13.34 -9.68
C ASN A 236 14.86 11.82 -9.55
N LYS A 237 14.85 11.09 -10.67
CA LYS A 237 14.81 9.63 -10.64
C LYS A 237 15.95 9.04 -9.80
N PRO A 238 15.68 7.95 -9.07
CA PRO A 238 16.70 7.25 -8.29
C PRO A 238 17.88 6.84 -9.17
N LYS A 239 19.09 7.13 -8.69
CA LYS A 239 20.35 6.78 -9.36
C LYS A 239 21.04 5.64 -8.63
N ASN A 240 21.89 4.91 -9.35
CA ASN A 240 22.71 3.85 -8.76
C ASN A 240 23.53 4.37 -7.58
N GLY A 241 23.77 3.49 -6.60
CA GLY A 241 24.45 3.85 -5.35
C GLY A 241 23.58 4.67 -4.38
N GLY A 242 22.26 4.51 -4.44
CA GLY A 242 21.34 5.09 -3.46
C GLY A 242 20.10 4.22 -3.24
N ILE A 243 19.24 4.69 -2.33
CA ILE A 243 18.03 3.97 -1.92
C ILE A 243 16.80 4.78 -2.32
N CYS A 244 15.93 4.20 -3.14
CA CYS A 244 14.60 4.68 -3.44
C CYS A 244 13.65 4.31 -2.30
N VAL A 245 13.02 5.31 -1.69
CA VAL A 245 12.05 5.16 -0.61
C VAL A 245 10.69 5.65 -1.07
N SER A 246 9.64 4.85 -0.85
CA SER A 246 8.28 5.22 -1.21
C SER A 246 7.27 4.84 -0.12
N ASN A 247 6.16 5.59 -0.06
CA ASN A 247 4.97 5.11 0.64
C ASN A 247 4.42 3.84 -0.04
N HIS A 248 3.71 2.99 0.72
CA HIS A 248 3.34 1.65 0.31
C HIS A 248 1.83 1.37 0.47
N THR A 249 1.11 1.37 -0.65
CA THR A 249 -0.33 1.05 -0.68
C THR A 249 -0.59 -0.40 -1.06
N THR A 250 0.30 -1.00 -1.87
CA THR A 250 0.06 -2.32 -2.45
C THR A 250 1.33 -3.02 -2.93
N PRO A 251 1.40 -4.37 -2.97
CA PRO A 251 2.51 -5.10 -3.57
C PRO A 251 2.80 -4.73 -5.03
N ILE A 252 1.79 -4.25 -5.77
CA ILE A 252 2.00 -3.82 -7.16
C ILE A 252 2.77 -2.50 -7.26
N ASP A 253 3.00 -1.77 -6.17
CA ASP A 253 3.83 -0.55 -6.14
C ASP A 253 5.21 -0.82 -6.78
N VAL A 254 5.77 -2.01 -6.52
CA VAL A 254 7.02 -2.49 -7.13
C VAL A 254 6.99 -2.41 -8.65
N ILE A 255 5.96 -2.98 -9.28
CA ILE A 255 5.86 -3.00 -10.75
C ILE A 255 5.45 -1.64 -11.32
N ILE A 256 4.73 -0.81 -10.54
CA ILE A 256 4.36 0.56 -10.91
C ILE A 256 5.61 1.45 -10.98
N LEU A 257 6.51 1.34 -10.01
CA LEU A 257 7.80 2.04 -10.03
C LEU A 257 8.73 1.45 -11.08
N ALA A 258 8.83 0.11 -11.14
CA ALA A 258 9.72 -0.59 -12.06
C ALA A 258 9.32 -0.49 -13.56
N ASN A 259 8.19 0.15 -13.85
CA ASN A 259 7.75 0.48 -15.21
C ASN A 259 8.52 1.67 -15.82
N ASP A 260 9.10 2.54 -14.98
CA ASP A 260 9.82 3.75 -15.41
C ASP A 260 11.29 3.82 -14.95
N GLY A 261 11.79 2.74 -14.34
CA GLY A 261 13.18 2.54 -13.94
C GLY A 261 13.42 1.10 -13.50
N CYS A 262 14.68 0.68 -13.35
CA CYS A 262 15.02 -0.62 -12.80
C CYS A 262 15.52 -0.48 -11.35
N TYR A 263 15.08 -1.39 -10.49
CA TYR A 263 15.39 -1.37 -9.06
C TYR A 263 15.85 -2.74 -8.60
N SER A 264 16.82 -2.75 -7.69
CA SER A 264 17.09 -3.92 -6.86
C SER A 264 16.08 -3.94 -5.72
N MET A 265 15.45 -5.09 -5.52
CA MET A 265 14.36 -5.22 -4.55
C MET A 265 14.90 -5.86 -3.29
N VAL A 266 14.33 -5.48 -2.16
CA VAL A 266 14.60 -6.10 -0.86
C VAL A 266 13.33 -6.77 -0.37
N GLY A 267 13.44 -8.02 0.08
CA GLY A 267 12.31 -8.69 0.69
C GLY A 267 12.65 -10.05 1.27
N GLN A 268 11.65 -10.74 1.76
CA GLN A 268 11.81 -12.09 2.29
C GLN A 268 11.80 -13.13 1.16
N VAL A 269 12.51 -14.23 1.33
CA VAL A 269 12.40 -15.40 0.45
C VAL A 269 11.00 -16.02 0.59
N HIS A 270 10.36 -16.31 -0.54
CA HIS A 270 9.05 -16.96 -0.61
C HIS A 270 9.14 -18.33 -1.32
N GLY A 271 8.20 -19.21 -1.01
CA GLY A 271 7.99 -20.48 -1.71
C GLY A 271 7.11 -20.36 -2.96
N GLY A 272 6.76 -21.51 -3.55
CA GLY A 272 5.80 -21.61 -4.65
C GLY A 272 6.14 -20.77 -5.89
N LEU A 273 5.10 -20.21 -6.52
CA LEU A 273 5.23 -19.37 -7.72
C LEU A 273 6.07 -18.11 -7.47
N MET A 274 5.88 -17.46 -6.31
CA MET A 274 6.65 -16.25 -5.97
C MET A 274 8.13 -16.56 -5.85
N GLY A 275 8.48 -17.67 -5.19
CA GLY A 275 9.87 -18.13 -5.11
C GLY A 275 10.49 -18.45 -6.47
N MET A 276 9.70 -19.00 -7.42
CA MET A 276 10.17 -19.22 -8.79
C MET A 276 10.52 -17.91 -9.48
N ILE A 277 9.65 -16.90 -9.35
CA ILE A 277 9.89 -15.56 -9.91
C ILE A 277 11.13 -14.93 -9.26
N GLN A 278 11.25 -14.95 -7.92
CA GLN A 278 12.41 -14.43 -7.20
C GLN A 278 13.72 -15.07 -7.68
N ARG A 279 13.77 -16.40 -7.78
CA ARG A 279 14.94 -17.14 -8.29
C ARG A 279 15.29 -16.75 -9.73
N ALA A 280 14.29 -16.53 -10.58
CA ALA A 280 14.52 -16.10 -11.95
C ALA A 280 15.07 -14.67 -12.04
N MET A 281 14.58 -13.76 -11.20
CA MET A 281 15.03 -12.36 -11.20
C MET A 281 16.47 -12.20 -10.71
N VAL A 282 16.87 -12.95 -9.67
CA VAL A 282 18.25 -12.93 -9.09
C VAL A 282 19.31 -13.32 -10.12
N LYS A 283 18.98 -14.16 -11.10
CA LYS A 283 19.92 -14.54 -12.18
C LYS A 283 20.33 -13.36 -13.07
N SER A 284 19.54 -12.30 -13.07
CA SER A 284 19.67 -11.19 -14.02
C SER A 284 19.86 -9.82 -13.36
N SER A 285 19.47 -9.66 -12.11
CA SER A 285 19.63 -8.41 -11.35
C SER A 285 19.95 -8.71 -9.88
N PRO A 286 20.79 -7.93 -9.21
CA PRO A 286 21.24 -8.18 -7.82
C PRO A 286 20.16 -7.84 -6.79
N HIS A 287 19.01 -8.53 -6.83
CA HIS A 287 17.98 -8.43 -5.79
C HIS A 287 18.48 -9.05 -4.48
N ILE A 288 18.07 -8.47 -3.35
CA ILE A 288 18.46 -8.91 -2.01
C ILE A 288 17.27 -9.60 -1.37
N TRP A 289 17.37 -10.91 -1.16
CA TRP A 289 16.35 -11.69 -0.46
C TRP A 289 16.90 -12.22 0.85
N PHE A 290 16.16 -11.99 1.93
CA PHE A 290 16.53 -12.44 3.27
C PHE A 290 15.70 -13.65 3.68
N GLU A 291 16.33 -14.59 4.37
CA GLU A 291 15.61 -15.63 5.10
C GLU A 291 14.96 -15.06 6.36
N ARG A 292 13.88 -15.69 6.85
CA ARG A 292 13.15 -15.20 8.04
C ARG A 292 14.05 -15.06 9.28
N SER A 293 15.03 -15.93 9.43
CA SER A 293 16.04 -15.89 10.50
C SER A 293 17.01 -14.73 10.33
N GLU A 294 17.47 -14.46 9.11
CA GLU A 294 18.41 -13.38 8.80
C GLU A 294 17.82 -11.98 8.99
N VAL A 295 16.52 -11.81 8.77
CA VAL A 295 15.85 -10.50 8.95
C VAL A 295 15.96 -10.01 10.41
N LYS A 296 16.12 -10.93 11.36
CA LYS A 296 16.31 -10.59 12.78
C LYS A 296 17.71 -10.04 13.08
N ASP A 297 18.69 -10.31 12.21
CA ASP A 297 20.04 -9.75 12.35
C ASP A 297 20.14 -8.40 11.63
N ARG A 298 19.87 -7.33 12.38
CA ARG A 298 19.97 -5.95 11.88
C ARG A 298 21.35 -5.61 11.31
N HIS A 299 22.43 -6.13 11.89
CA HIS A 299 23.79 -5.84 11.44
C HIS A 299 24.06 -6.47 10.07
N LEU A 300 23.62 -7.72 9.88
CA LEU A 300 23.71 -8.40 8.59
C LEU A 300 22.92 -7.66 7.50
N VAL A 301 21.70 -7.22 7.82
CA VAL A 301 20.85 -6.47 6.89
C VAL A 301 21.52 -5.16 6.50
N ALA A 302 21.96 -4.36 7.49
CA ALA A 302 22.62 -3.07 7.25
C ALA A 302 23.90 -3.24 6.41
N LYS A 303 24.71 -4.26 6.70
CA LYS A 303 25.93 -4.57 5.95
C LYS A 303 25.62 -4.90 4.50
N ARG A 304 24.68 -5.81 4.21
CA ARG A 304 24.32 -6.19 2.82
C ARG A 304 23.79 -5.01 2.03
N LEU A 305 22.97 -4.15 2.65
CA LEU A 305 22.46 -2.96 2.00
C LEU A 305 23.60 -1.95 1.72
N SER A 306 24.50 -1.73 2.68
CA SER A 306 25.67 -0.87 2.51
C SER A 306 26.60 -1.36 1.40
N ASP A 307 26.92 -2.66 1.37
CA ASP A 307 27.75 -3.28 0.31
C ASP A 307 27.11 -3.17 -1.08
N HIS A 308 25.77 -3.21 -1.15
CA HIS A 308 25.05 -3.01 -2.40
C HIS A 308 25.11 -1.57 -2.88
N VAL A 309 24.88 -0.61 -1.97
CA VAL A 309 24.93 0.82 -2.26
C VAL A 309 26.35 1.26 -2.65
N ALA A 310 27.38 0.68 -2.06
CA ALA A 310 28.78 1.00 -2.40
C ALA A 310 29.12 0.63 -3.86
N ASP A 311 28.48 -0.40 -4.41
CA ASP A 311 28.66 -0.83 -5.80
C ASP A 311 27.74 -0.04 -6.75
N LYS A 312 28.26 1.03 -7.33
CA LYS A 312 27.56 1.90 -8.28
C LYS A 312 27.19 1.21 -9.61
N THR A 313 27.66 -0.01 -9.86
CA THR A 313 27.23 -0.80 -11.02
C THR A 313 25.86 -1.44 -10.79
N LYS A 314 25.41 -1.53 -9.54
CA LYS A 314 24.11 -2.09 -9.19
C LYS A 314 23.01 -1.03 -9.26
N GLN A 315 21.80 -1.49 -9.58
CA GLN A 315 20.60 -0.65 -9.61
C GLN A 315 20.27 -0.13 -8.19
N PRO A 316 19.62 1.04 -8.08
CA PRO A 316 19.18 1.57 -6.79
C PRO A 316 18.29 0.57 -6.06
N ILE A 317 18.39 0.55 -4.74
CA ILE A 317 17.56 -0.31 -3.90
C ILE A 317 16.17 0.32 -3.77
N LEU A 318 15.10 -0.45 -3.95
CA LEU A 318 13.74 -0.01 -3.65
C LEU A 318 13.29 -0.55 -2.29
N ILE A 319 12.94 0.35 -1.37
CA ILE A 319 12.48 0.03 -0.02
C ILE A 319 11.15 0.77 0.26
N PHE A 320 10.24 0.05 0.92
CA PHE A 320 8.99 0.57 1.45
C PHE A 320 9.08 0.57 2.99
N PRO A 321 9.63 1.63 3.61
CA PRO A 321 10.01 1.62 5.02
C PRO A 321 8.83 1.60 5.99
N GLU A 322 7.58 1.73 5.52
CA GLU A 322 6.38 1.50 6.34
C GLU A 322 6.28 0.05 6.85
N GLY A 323 6.94 -0.90 6.18
CA GLY A 323 6.93 -2.32 6.55
C GLY A 323 5.56 -3.01 6.37
N THR A 324 4.54 -2.31 5.89
CA THR A 324 3.24 -2.88 5.54
C THR A 324 2.53 -2.03 4.49
N CYS A 325 1.58 -2.63 3.78
CA CYS A 325 0.67 -1.87 2.93
C CYS A 325 -0.39 -1.20 3.79
N ILE A 326 -0.63 0.08 3.52
CA ILE A 326 -1.66 0.91 4.14
C ILE A 326 -2.61 1.48 3.09
N ASN A 327 -3.74 2.02 3.50
CA ASN A 327 -4.63 2.65 2.55
C ASN A 327 -4.03 3.98 2.03
N ASN A 328 -4.55 4.43 0.90
CA ASN A 328 -4.04 5.54 0.11
C ASN A 328 -4.32 6.94 0.72
N THR A 329 -4.43 7.06 2.05
CA THR A 329 -4.84 8.29 2.74
C THR A 329 -3.79 8.84 3.72
N SER A 330 -2.84 8.01 4.14
CA SER A 330 -1.81 8.37 5.10
C SER A 330 -0.45 7.79 4.70
N VAL A 331 0.58 8.09 5.49
CA VAL A 331 1.88 7.39 5.51
C VAL A 331 2.16 7.02 6.97
N MET A 332 2.49 5.75 7.22
CA MET A 332 2.86 5.30 8.58
C MET A 332 4.30 5.67 8.93
N MET A 333 4.67 5.47 10.20
CA MET A 333 6.04 5.62 10.66
C MET A 333 7.00 4.77 9.81
N PHE A 334 8.08 5.39 9.36
CA PHE A 334 9.14 4.72 8.63
C PHE A 334 10.09 4.01 9.59
N LYS A 335 10.42 2.75 9.29
CA LYS A 335 11.43 2.00 10.02
C LYS A 335 12.82 2.60 9.75
N LYS A 336 13.60 2.82 10.81
CA LYS A 336 14.90 3.51 10.74
C LYS A 336 16.00 2.76 9.99
N GLY A 337 15.92 1.44 9.85
CA GLY A 337 17.05 0.62 9.36
C GLY A 337 17.59 1.01 7.98
N SER A 338 16.75 1.48 7.05
CA SER A 338 17.21 1.96 5.74
C SER A 338 17.89 3.35 5.80
N PHE A 339 17.68 4.10 6.87
CA PHE A 339 18.18 5.47 7.07
C PHE A 339 19.45 5.52 7.94
N GLU A 340 19.86 4.38 8.51
CA GLU A 340 21.14 4.23 9.21
C GLU A 340 22.33 4.17 8.22
N ILE A 341 22.05 3.79 6.96
CA ILE A 341 23.06 3.64 5.91
C ILE A 341 23.43 5.01 5.36
N ALA A 342 24.73 5.33 5.36
CA ALA A 342 25.26 6.59 4.84
C ALA A 342 25.19 6.62 3.29
N CYS A 343 24.02 7.00 2.76
CA CYS A 343 23.78 7.08 1.33
C CYS A 343 22.70 8.10 0.96
N THR A 344 22.59 8.41 -0.33
CA THR A 344 21.53 9.27 -0.84
C THR A 344 20.21 8.51 -0.92
N VAL A 345 19.20 9.07 -0.24
CA VAL A 345 17.81 8.61 -0.31
C VAL A 345 17.09 9.38 -1.41
N TYR A 346 16.36 8.67 -2.25
CA TYR A 346 15.51 9.22 -3.30
C TYR A 346 14.04 9.01 -2.89
N PRO A 347 13.37 10.03 -2.35
CA PRO A 347 11.98 9.89 -1.93
C PRO A 347 11.06 9.87 -3.14
N VAL A 348 10.04 9.01 -3.09
CA VAL A 348 9.02 8.89 -4.12
C VAL A 348 7.65 8.86 -3.44
N ALA A 349 6.75 9.72 -3.90
CA ALA A 349 5.35 9.68 -3.48
C ALA A 349 4.51 8.98 -4.54
N ILE A 350 3.67 8.04 -4.12
CA ILE A 350 2.67 7.38 -4.96
C ILE A 350 1.29 7.70 -4.40
N LYS A 351 0.40 8.18 -5.27
CA LYS A 351 -1.02 8.40 -4.94
C LYS A 351 -1.91 7.71 -5.96
N TYR A 352 -2.77 6.82 -5.50
CA TYR A 352 -3.78 6.18 -6.32
C TYR A 352 -5.04 7.04 -6.42
N ASP A 353 -5.76 6.93 -7.54
CA ASP A 353 -7.09 7.47 -7.68
C ASP A 353 -8.12 6.36 -7.37
N PRO A 354 -8.72 6.38 -6.16
CA PRO A 354 -9.57 5.29 -5.70
C PRO A 354 -10.88 5.20 -6.51
N ARG A 355 -11.22 6.22 -7.32
CA ARG A 355 -12.42 6.21 -8.18
C ARG A 355 -12.37 5.08 -9.21
N PHE A 356 -11.20 4.67 -9.69
CA PHE A 356 -11.10 3.61 -10.71
C PHE A 356 -11.00 2.20 -10.13
N GLY A 357 -10.58 2.08 -8.88
CA GLY A 357 -10.39 0.83 -8.17
C GLY A 357 -9.68 1.05 -6.84
N ASP A 358 -9.98 0.19 -5.88
CA ASP A 358 -9.31 0.16 -4.58
C ASP A 358 -8.00 -0.62 -4.70
N ALA A 359 -6.88 0.11 -4.66
CA ALA A 359 -5.55 -0.47 -4.77
C ALA A 359 -5.07 -1.12 -3.46
N PHE A 360 -5.65 -0.78 -2.32
CA PHE A 360 -5.15 -1.20 -1.02
C PHE A 360 -5.14 -2.72 -0.85
N TRP A 361 -4.01 -3.27 -0.42
CA TRP A 361 -3.89 -4.68 -0.07
C TRP A 361 -3.85 -4.90 1.44
N ASN A 362 -4.83 -5.66 1.94
CA ASN A 362 -4.82 -6.19 3.29
C ASN A 362 -4.50 -7.69 3.26
N SER A 363 -3.26 -8.04 3.58
CA SER A 363 -2.76 -9.41 3.62
C SER A 363 -3.51 -10.30 4.61
N SER A 364 -4.07 -9.74 5.68
CA SER A 364 -4.87 -10.48 6.67
C SER A 364 -6.28 -10.83 6.18
N LYS A 365 -6.75 -10.18 5.11
CA LYS A 365 -8.09 -10.41 4.53
C LYS A 365 -8.05 -11.18 3.22
N PHE A 366 -7.01 -10.96 2.41
CA PHE A 366 -6.97 -11.44 1.03
C PHE A 366 -5.61 -12.05 0.67
N GLY A 367 -5.63 -13.29 0.18
CA GLY A 367 -4.49 -13.90 -0.49
C GLY A 367 -4.10 -13.14 -1.77
N MET A 368 -2.84 -13.24 -2.18
CA MET A 368 -2.27 -12.46 -3.29
C MET A 368 -3.01 -12.70 -4.61
N VAL A 369 -3.34 -13.95 -4.96
CA VAL A 369 -4.04 -14.28 -6.21
C VAL A 369 -5.43 -13.66 -6.25
N TYR A 370 -6.20 -13.78 -5.16
CA TYR A 370 -7.51 -13.16 -5.05
C TYR A 370 -7.43 -11.64 -5.16
N TYR A 371 -6.43 -11.03 -4.49
CA TYR A 371 -6.17 -9.59 -4.62
C TYR A 371 -5.85 -9.19 -6.07
N LEU A 372 -4.99 -9.93 -6.77
CA LEU A 372 -4.65 -9.63 -8.17
C LEU A 372 -5.87 -9.73 -9.08
N LEU A 373 -6.71 -10.76 -8.91
CA LEU A 373 -7.98 -10.88 -9.64
C LEU A 373 -8.95 -9.74 -9.30
N ARG A 374 -8.98 -9.29 -8.04
CA ARG A 374 -9.73 -8.11 -7.62
C ARG A 374 -9.22 -6.87 -8.37
N MET A 375 -7.92 -6.64 -8.42
CA MET A 375 -7.33 -5.52 -9.17
C MET A 375 -7.59 -5.60 -10.68
N MET A 376 -7.41 -6.78 -11.27
CA MET A 376 -7.68 -7.03 -12.68
C MET A 376 -9.16 -6.97 -13.06
N SER A 377 -10.07 -7.06 -12.10
CA SER A 377 -11.51 -6.84 -12.31
C SER A 377 -11.98 -5.42 -11.97
N SER A 378 -11.08 -4.52 -11.54
CA SER A 378 -11.36 -3.07 -11.41
C SER A 378 -11.49 -2.41 -12.78
N TRP A 379 -11.87 -1.12 -12.84
CA TRP A 379 -11.89 -0.40 -14.12
C TRP A 379 -10.49 -0.11 -14.64
N ALA A 380 -9.64 0.45 -13.79
CA ALA A 380 -8.23 0.69 -14.07
C ALA A 380 -7.47 0.88 -12.76
N VAL A 381 -6.14 0.88 -12.86
CA VAL A 381 -5.26 1.33 -11.77
C VAL A 381 -4.68 2.67 -12.17
N VAL A 382 -5.25 3.75 -11.63
CA VAL A 382 -4.80 5.10 -11.96
C VAL A 382 -3.99 5.62 -10.79
N CYS A 383 -2.77 6.06 -11.03
CA CYS A 383 -1.93 6.65 -10.01
C CYS A 383 -0.99 7.71 -10.57
N SER A 384 -0.48 8.52 -9.66
CA SER A 384 0.53 9.52 -9.91
C SER A 384 1.76 9.20 -9.06
N VAL A 385 2.93 9.31 -9.66
CA VAL A 385 4.23 9.03 -9.07
C VAL A 385 5.05 10.30 -9.16
N TRP A 386 5.45 10.85 -8.01
CA TRP A 386 6.32 12.01 -7.92
C TRP A 386 7.70 11.59 -7.46
N TYR A 387 8.73 11.87 -8.25
CA TYR A 387 10.12 11.75 -7.83
C TYR A 387 10.53 13.05 -7.12
N LEU A 388 10.79 12.98 -5.82
CA LEU A 388 11.20 14.15 -5.03
C LEU A 388 12.72 14.34 -5.12
N PRO A 389 13.22 15.56 -4.87
CA PRO A 389 14.65 15.82 -4.81
C PRO A 389 15.38 14.83 -3.87
N PRO A 390 16.60 14.40 -4.23
CA PRO A 390 17.38 13.50 -3.38
C PRO A 390 17.69 14.14 -2.03
N MET A 391 17.66 13.33 -0.98
CA MET A 391 17.90 13.76 0.39
C MET A 391 19.08 12.97 0.97
N ASN A 392 19.97 13.68 1.65
CA ASN A 392 21.03 13.10 2.47
C ASN A 392 20.77 13.47 3.93
N ARG A 393 21.33 12.69 4.85
CA ARG A 393 21.30 13.00 6.29
C ARG A 393 22.06 14.30 6.55
N GLU A 394 21.43 15.20 7.30
CA GLU A 394 22.01 16.50 7.69
C GLU A 394 23.01 16.35 8.86
N GLU A 395 23.83 17.35 9.11
CA GLU A 395 24.76 17.35 10.25
C GLU A 395 23.97 17.39 11.57
N GLY A 396 24.26 16.47 12.49
CA GLY A 396 23.54 16.32 13.75
C GLY A 396 22.17 15.64 13.66
N GLU A 397 21.72 15.26 12.45
CA GLU A 397 20.47 14.53 12.25
C GLU A 397 20.68 13.03 12.50
N ASP A 398 19.87 12.43 13.38
CA ASP A 398 19.86 10.98 13.57
C ASP A 398 19.06 10.24 12.47
N ALA A 399 19.12 8.91 12.45
CA ALA A 399 18.42 8.10 11.44
C ALA A 399 16.89 8.20 11.52
N VAL A 400 16.32 8.43 12.70
CA VAL A 400 14.88 8.55 12.93
C VAL A 400 14.38 9.92 12.48
N GLN A 401 15.10 10.99 12.83
CA GLN A 401 14.85 12.35 12.37
C GLN A 401 14.92 12.41 10.84
N PHE A 402 15.95 11.79 10.24
CA PHE A 402 16.06 11.70 8.78
C PHE A 402 14.89 10.94 8.14
N ALA A 403 14.51 9.79 8.71
CA ALA A 403 13.35 9.02 8.25
C ALA A 403 12.06 9.86 8.33
N ASN A 404 11.87 10.62 9.41
CA ASN A 404 10.71 11.49 9.59
C ASN A 404 10.69 12.65 8.61
N ARG A 405 11.83 13.29 8.33
CA ARG A 405 11.93 14.36 7.32
C ARG A 405 11.60 13.86 5.91
N VAL A 406 12.12 12.68 5.53
CA VAL A 406 11.80 12.02 4.26
C VAL A 406 10.32 11.63 4.18
N LYS A 407 9.78 11.04 5.25
CA LYS A 407 8.36 10.69 5.36
C LYS A 407 7.46 11.92 5.19
N ALA A 408 7.76 13.01 5.90
CA ALA A 408 7.01 14.26 5.83
C ALA A 408 7.00 14.83 4.41
N ALA A 409 8.14 14.79 3.71
CA ALA A 409 8.22 15.23 2.32
C ALA A 409 7.33 14.38 1.38
N ILE A 410 7.35 13.05 1.53
CA ILE A 410 6.48 12.14 0.77
C ILE A 410 5.00 12.39 1.09
N ALA A 411 4.67 12.54 2.37
CA ALA A 411 3.30 12.78 2.82
C ALA A 411 2.74 14.11 2.28
N ALA A 412 3.54 15.18 2.38
CA ALA A 412 3.19 16.50 1.85
C ALA A 412 2.97 16.46 0.32
N GLN A 413 3.87 15.83 -0.43
CA GLN A 413 3.76 15.75 -1.89
C GLN A 413 2.56 14.90 -2.35
N GLY A 414 2.26 13.81 -1.63
CA GLY A 414 1.16 12.91 -1.94
C GLY A 414 -0.21 13.36 -1.42
N GLY A 415 -0.28 14.44 -0.63
CA GLY A 415 -1.50 14.81 0.09
C GLY A 415 -1.98 13.69 1.02
N LEU A 416 -1.06 13.13 1.79
CA LEU A 416 -1.27 12.04 2.74
C LEU A 416 -1.10 12.56 4.16
N VAL A 417 -1.86 12.02 5.10
CA VAL A 417 -1.69 12.31 6.52
C VAL A 417 -0.42 11.65 7.03
N ASP A 418 0.49 12.44 7.60
CA ASP A 418 1.70 11.96 8.24
C ASP A 418 1.37 11.41 9.64
N LEU A 419 1.54 10.10 9.84
CA LEU A 419 1.26 9.43 11.11
C LEU A 419 2.54 9.03 11.84
N ILE A 420 2.50 9.17 13.16
CA ILE A 420 3.58 8.74 14.07
C ILE A 420 3.51 7.25 14.43
N TRP A 421 2.43 6.58 14.05
CA TRP A 421 2.15 5.20 14.43
C TRP A 421 2.82 4.19 13.52
N ASP A 422 3.19 3.05 14.09
CA ASP A 422 3.77 1.93 13.37
C ASP A 422 2.71 1.05 12.67
N GLY A 423 3.07 0.48 11.53
CA GLY A 423 2.26 -0.48 10.78
C GLY A 423 2.01 -1.81 11.53
N GLY A 424 2.76 -2.09 12.60
CA GLY A 424 2.58 -3.28 13.45
C GLY A 424 1.20 -3.40 14.09
N LEU A 425 0.54 -2.27 14.35
CA LEU A 425 -0.82 -2.19 14.89
C LEU A 425 -1.90 -2.78 13.96
N LYS A 426 -1.53 -3.11 12.71
CA LYS A 426 -2.39 -3.87 11.79
C LYS A 426 -2.68 -5.28 12.28
N ARG A 427 -1.77 -5.89 13.05
CA ARG A 427 -1.83 -7.31 13.45
C ARG A 427 -1.72 -7.51 14.95
N ALA A 428 -0.99 -6.64 15.64
CA ALA A 428 -0.78 -6.72 17.08
C ALA A 428 -1.64 -5.69 17.82
N LYS A 429 -1.99 -6.03 19.07
CA LYS A 429 -2.55 -5.05 20.01
C LYS A 429 -1.43 -4.11 20.47
N VAL A 430 -1.82 -2.97 21.02
CA VAL A 430 -0.90 -2.07 21.72
C VAL A 430 -0.16 -2.85 22.82
N LYS A 431 1.14 -2.60 22.95
CA LYS A 431 2.00 -3.24 23.98
C LYS A 431 1.42 -3.01 25.37
N ASP A 432 1.57 -4.00 26.25
CA ASP A 432 1.01 -3.93 27.60
C ASP A 432 1.63 -2.81 28.44
N ALA A 433 2.91 -2.48 28.22
CA ALA A 433 3.58 -1.34 28.85
C ALA A 433 2.83 0.00 28.68
N PHE A 434 2.25 0.29 27.51
CA PHE A 434 1.47 1.52 27.31
C PHE A 434 0.12 1.48 28.05
N LYS A 435 -0.43 0.29 28.29
CA LYS A 435 -1.64 0.15 29.12
C LYS A 435 -1.29 0.37 30.58
N GLU A 436 -0.18 -0.20 31.04
CA GLU A 436 0.35 0.00 32.38
C GLU A 436 0.69 1.47 32.65
N GLU A 437 1.27 2.18 31.68
CA GLU A 437 1.52 3.62 31.78
C GLU A 437 0.22 4.42 32.02
N GLN A 438 -0.85 4.12 31.26
CA GLN A 438 -2.15 4.76 31.48
C GLN A 438 -2.77 4.40 32.83
N GLN A 439 -2.60 3.14 33.29
CA GLN A 439 -3.03 2.71 34.62
C GLN A 439 -2.25 3.42 35.73
N ASN A 440 -0.94 3.61 35.55
CA ASN A 440 -0.08 4.33 36.47
C ASN A 440 -0.47 5.80 36.57
N LEU A 441 -0.76 6.46 35.44
CA LEU A 441 -1.26 7.85 35.44
C LEU A 441 -2.56 7.99 36.26
N TYR A 442 -3.48 7.04 36.12
CA TYR A 442 -4.71 7.05 36.92
C TYR A 442 -4.45 6.72 38.40
N SER A 443 -3.54 5.79 38.68
CA SER A 443 -3.11 5.46 40.04
C SER A 443 -2.57 6.70 40.77
N LYS A 444 -1.76 7.54 40.11
CA LYS A 444 -1.27 8.82 40.67
C LYS A 444 -2.42 9.77 41.05
N VAL A 445 -3.49 9.81 40.24
CA VAL A 445 -4.69 10.61 40.55
C VAL A 445 -5.44 10.07 41.80
N LEU A 446 -5.42 8.76 42.02
CA LEU A 446 -6.05 8.12 43.18
C LEU A 446 -5.23 8.23 44.46
N LEU A 447 -3.90 8.27 44.36
CA LEU A 447 -3.00 8.36 45.53
C LEU A 447 -2.76 9.81 45.98
N GLY A 448 -3.06 10.79 45.11
CA GLY A 448 -2.60 12.16 45.26
C GLY A 448 -1.10 12.25 44.98
N GLU A 449 -0.62 13.37 44.42
CA GLU A 449 0.82 13.57 44.25
C GLU A 449 1.48 13.62 45.64
N GLN A 450 2.06 12.51 46.08
CA GLN A 450 3.19 12.57 46.98
C GLN A 450 4.37 13.00 46.10
N ASP A 451 4.81 14.25 46.28
CA ASP A 451 6.11 14.72 45.80
C ASP A 451 7.19 13.76 46.35
N GLU A 452 7.54 12.73 45.58
CA GLU A 452 8.85 12.11 45.70
C GLU A 452 9.83 13.14 45.15
N GLY A 453 10.46 13.86 46.09
CA GLY A 453 11.43 14.90 45.80
C GLY A 453 12.56 14.41 44.89
N ASP A 454 12.85 15.26 43.91
CA ASP A 454 14.17 15.55 43.34
C ASP A 454 15.28 14.55 43.71
N LEU A 455 15.29 13.39 43.05
CA LEU A 455 16.43 12.47 43.01
C LEU A 455 16.61 11.97 41.57
N GLY A 456 17.24 12.83 40.76
CA GLY A 456 18.07 12.40 39.63
C GLY A 456 17.34 11.95 38.38
N ASP A 457 16.74 12.89 37.65
CA ASP A 457 16.38 12.71 36.24
C ASP A 457 17.66 12.78 35.37
N ASP A 458 18.50 11.77 35.50
CA ASP A 458 19.67 11.56 34.65
C ASP A 458 20.05 10.07 34.65
N LYS A 459 19.14 9.24 34.09
CA LYS A 459 19.37 7.93 33.45
C LYS A 459 18.05 7.16 33.30
N HIS A 460 17.40 7.29 32.13
CA HIS A 460 16.77 6.16 31.41
C HIS A 460 16.18 6.66 30.08
N LEU A 461 17.04 7.17 29.19
CA LEU A 461 16.77 7.27 27.75
C LEU A 461 17.89 6.64 26.91
N GLU A 462 18.69 5.78 27.53
CA GLU A 462 19.64 4.92 26.80
C GLU A 462 19.10 3.48 26.77
N ASP A 463 18.92 3.00 25.54
CA ASP A 463 18.76 1.60 25.14
C ASP A 463 17.66 0.76 25.82
N GLU A 464 16.41 0.96 25.40
CA GLU A 464 15.50 -0.18 25.27
C GLU A 464 15.09 -0.40 23.81
N ASN A 465 15.80 -1.37 23.25
CA ASN A 465 15.68 -1.90 21.92
C ASN A 465 14.27 -2.49 21.72
N PRO A 466 13.44 -2.04 20.75
CA PRO A 466 12.05 -2.52 20.60
C PRO A 466 11.90 -3.98 20.15
N GLU A 467 12.99 -4.75 20.09
CA GLU A 467 13.09 -6.04 19.39
C GLU A 467 13.37 -7.26 20.28
N GLU A 468 13.55 -7.12 21.60
CA GLU A 468 13.94 -8.27 22.42
C GLU A 468 12.83 -9.28 22.72
N ASP A 469 11.56 -8.95 22.47
CA ASP A 469 10.41 -9.78 22.86
C ASP A 469 9.60 -10.42 21.71
N GLU A 470 10.13 -10.46 20.49
CA GLU A 470 9.67 -11.42 19.48
C GLU A 470 10.06 -12.89 19.81
N ARG A 471 10.61 -13.14 21.00
CA ARG A 471 11.05 -14.47 21.46
C ARG A 471 9.91 -15.41 21.83
N ASN A 472 8.68 -14.92 22.04
CA ASN A 472 7.54 -15.76 22.41
C ASN A 472 6.27 -15.41 21.63
N GLN A 473 6.24 -15.75 20.33
CA GLN A 473 4.99 -16.04 19.61
C GLN A 473 5.32 -16.71 18.28
N ASP A 474 5.34 -18.04 18.30
CA ASP A 474 5.43 -18.90 17.12
C ASP A 474 4.06 -18.94 16.41
N PRO A 475 3.94 -18.49 15.13
CA PRO A 475 2.76 -18.70 14.32
C PRO A 475 3.04 -19.81 13.30
N THR A 476 3.51 -20.98 13.75
CA THR A 476 3.36 -22.22 12.99
C THR A 476 1.93 -22.73 13.15
N LYS A 477 1.03 -22.23 12.29
CA LYS A 477 -0.15 -22.92 11.74
C LYS A 477 -0.99 -21.90 10.97
N GLU A 478 -0.77 -21.83 9.66
CA GLU A 478 -1.79 -21.83 8.61
C GLU A 478 -1.10 -21.63 7.26
N GLN A 479 -1.44 -22.52 6.32
CA GLN A 479 -0.71 -22.88 5.10
C GLN A 479 -0.76 -21.82 3.99
#